data_AF-A0A1W2AWC8-F1
#
_entry.id   AF-A0A1W2AWC8-F1
#
_cell.length_a   1.000
_cell.length_b   1.000
_cell.length_c   1.000
_cell.angle_alpha   90.00
_cell.angle_beta   90.00
_cell.angle_gamma   90.00
#
_symmetry.space_group_name_H-M   'P 1'
#
loop_
_entity.id
_entity.type
_entity.pdbx_description
1 polymer ?
#
loop_
_entity_poly.entity_id
_entity_poly.type
_entity_poly.pdbx_seq_one_letter_code
_entity_poly.pdbx_strand_id
1 'polypeptide(L)'
;MTTPTLAPSAPPAAPRSGLHTALLWLTRLVMLPQAIAFVLQPISIGSFLQGTWAALDVHLITGGILVVVTWMTGVCGLALGVVGRHWWLVAASVALGFLTTMQVALGSTRLLVLHVPLGVALVALALWLAIWPWTRGARGVRR
;
A
#
# COMPACT_ATOMS: atom_id res chain seq x y z
N MET A 1 3.51 43.81 44.94
CA MET A 1 4.46 42.87 44.32
C MET A 1 3.70 41.60 43.97
N THR A 2 3.37 41.40 42.68
CA THR A 2 2.73 40.17 42.19
C THR A 2 3.80 39.28 41.58
N THR A 3 4.08 38.16 42.22
CA THR A 3 5.03 37.14 41.76
C THR A 3 4.52 36.54 40.44
N PRO A 4 5.28 36.57 39.34
CA PRO A 4 4.85 35.96 38.10
C PRO A 4 4.82 34.43 38.25
N THR A 5 3.63 33.84 38.14
CA THR A 5 3.43 32.40 38.14
C THR A 5 4.07 31.81 36.88
N LEU A 6 5.20 31.12 37.02
CA LEU A 6 5.82 30.37 35.92
C LEU A 6 4.87 29.25 35.49
N ALA A 7 4.41 29.31 34.24
CA ALA A 7 3.62 28.25 33.65
C ALA A 7 4.42 26.92 33.68
N PRO A 8 3.79 25.77 33.97
CA PRO A 8 4.48 24.48 33.94
C PRO A 8 5.11 24.26 32.56
N SER A 9 6.42 24.02 32.53
CA SER A 9 7.11 23.60 31.31
C SER A 9 6.48 22.30 30.83
N ALA A 10 5.99 22.29 29.59
CA ALA A 10 5.42 21.08 29.00
C ALA A 10 6.48 19.96 29.02
N PRO A 11 6.10 18.72 29.39
CA PRO A 11 7.05 17.61 29.42
C PRO A 11 7.67 17.41 28.03
N PRO A 12 8.97 17.06 27.95
CA PRO A 12 9.63 16.81 26.68
C PRO A 12 8.92 15.69 25.93
N ALA A 13 8.58 15.94 24.67
CA ALA A 13 7.90 14.96 23.82
C ALA A 13 8.72 13.66 23.77
N ALA A 14 8.06 12.52 24.00
CA ALA A 14 8.72 11.22 23.98
C ALA A 14 9.48 11.00 22.64
N PRO A 15 10.68 10.39 22.66
CA PRO A 15 11.43 10.11 21.45
C PRO A 15 10.61 9.26 20.48
N ARG A 16 10.61 9.65 19.20
CA ARG A 16 10.03 8.81 18.14
C ARG A 16 10.81 7.51 18.06
N SER A 17 10.12 6.37 18.08
CA SER A 17 10.76 5.07 17.84
C SER A 17 11.43 5.06 16.45
N GLY A 18 12.75 4.90 16.42
CA GLY A 18 13.52 4.82 15.17
C GLY A 18 13.04 3.66 14.28
N LEU A 19 12.62 2.55 14.89
CA LEU A 19 12.04 1.40 14.22
C LEU A 19 10.76 1.76 13.46
N HIS A 20 9.81 2.48 14.10
CA HIS A 20 8.59 2.91 13.43
C HIS A 20 8.90 3.79 12.20
N THR A 21 9.85 4.71 12.35
CA THR A 21 10.25 5.61 11.26
C THR A 21 10.87 4.84 10.10
N ALA A 22 11.74 3.86 10.39
CA ALA A 22 12.34 2.99 9.38
C ALA A 22 11.28 2.14 8.66
N LEU A 23 10.37 1.50 9.39
CA LEU A 23 9.27 0.70 8.83
C LEU A 23 8.33 1.55 7.97
N LEU A 24 8.07 2.79 8.37
CA LEU A 24 7.26 3.72 7.60
C LEU A 24 7.91 4.07 6.25
N TRP A 25 9.23 4.30 6.23
CA TRP A 25 9.96 4.54 4.98
C TRP A 25 10.03 3.30 4.09
N LEU A 26 10.31 2.13 4.67
CA LEU A 26 10.28 0.86 3.93
C LEU A 26 8.92 0.64 3.27
N THR A 27 7.84 0.86 4.03
CA THR A 27 6.46 0.74 3.53
C THR A 27 6.21 1.67 2.35
N ARG A 28 6.68 2.93 2.39
CA ARG A 28 6.57 3.89 1.28
C ARG A 28 7.33 3.42 0.04
N LEU A 29 8.56 2.96 0.22
CA LEU A 29 9.42 2.52 -0.88
C LEU A 29 8.89 1.28 -1.60
N VAL A 30 8.15 0.42 -0.90
CA VAL A 30 7.50 -0.75 -1.50
C VAL A 30 6.15 -0.39 -2.13
N MET A 31 5.28 0.30 -1.38
CA MET A 31 3.89 0.52 -1.81
C MET A 31 3.75 1.55 -2.94
N LEU A 32 4.66 2.54 -3.04
CA LEU A 32 4.59 3.55 -4.10
C LEU A 32 4.83 2.97 -5.51
N PRO A 33 5.94 2.25 -5.80
CA PRO A 33 6.12 1.60 -7.09
C PRO A 33 5.08 0.50 -7.34
N GLN A 34 4.63 -0.20 -6.30
CA GLN A 34 3.52 -1.15 -6.42
C GLN A 34 2.25 -0.46 -6.95
N ALA A 35 1.88 0.69 -6.41
CA ALA A 35 0.68 1.42 -6.85
C ALA A 35 0.81 1.88 -8.31
N ILE A 36 2.00 2.32 -8.72
CA ILE A 36 2.29 2.64 -10.13
C ILE A 36 2.09 1.39 -11.01
N ALA A 37 2.62 0.24 -10.60
CA ALA A 37 2.45 -1.02 -11.32
C ALA A 37 0.97 -1.45 -11.39
N PHE A 38 0.18 -1.24 -10.34
CA PHE A 38 -1.27 -1.46 -10.38
C PHE A 38 -1.97 -0.54 -11.38
N VAL A 39 -1.63 0.75 -11.43
CA VAL A 39 -2.18 1.69 -12.41
C VAL A 39 -1.77 1.31 -13.84
N LEU A 40 -0.58 0.72 -14.02
CA LEU A 40 -0.13 0.24 -15.32
C LEU A 40 -0.94 -0.96 -15.83
N GLN A 41 -1.56 -1.77 -14.95
CA GLN A 41 -2.36 -2.94 -15.34
C GLN A 41 -3.54 -2.59 -16.28
N PRO A 42 -4.47 -1.67 -15.94
CA PRO A 42 -5.55 -1.29 -16.84
C PRO A 42 -5.06 -0.54 -18.09
N ILE A 43 -3.96 0.21 -17.99
CA ILE A 43 -3.37 0.91 -19.14
C ILE A 43 -2.86 -0.11 -20.16
N SER A 44 -2.04 -1.07 -19.72
CA SER A 44 -1.44 -2.09 -20.59
C SER A 44 -2.50 -2.97 -21.27
N ILE A 45 -3.49 -3.46 -20.53
CA ILE A 45 -4.57 -4.26 -21.15
C ILE A 45 -5.45 -3.41 -22.07
N GLY A 46 -5.72 -2.14 -21.71
CA GLY A 46 -6.44 -1.20 -22.57
C GLY A 46 -5.71 -0.94 -23.88
N SER A 47 -4.38 -0.75 -23.84
CA SER A 47 -3.55 -0.59 -25.03
C SER A 47 -3.53 -1.84 -25.91
N PHE A 48 -3.52 -3.03 -25.31
CA PHE A 48 -3.67 -4.29 -26.06
C PHE A 48 -5.00 -4.35 -26.81
N LEU A 49 -6.11 -3.98 -26.15
CA LEU A 49 -7.44 -3.92 -26.77
C LEU A 49 -7.54 -2.87 -27.89
N GLN A 50 -6.64 -1.89 -27.92
CA GLN A 50 -6.51 -0.90 -28.99
C GLN A 50 -5.57 -1.32 -30.13
N GLY A 51 -5.04 -2.55 -30.09
CA GLY A 51 -4.19 -3.11 -31.16
C GLY A 51 -2.68 -3.06 -30.88
N THR A 52 -2.26 -2.59 -29.70
CA THR A 52 -0.85 -2.67 -29.29
C THR A 52 -0.55 -4.03 -28.68
N TRP A 53 -0.35 -5.06 -29.51
CA TRP A 53 -0.25 -6.46 -29.06
C TRP A 53 0.83 -6.72 -28.00
N ALA A 54 1.98 -6.04 -28.10
CA ALA A 54 3.09 -6.14 -27.12
C ALA A 54 2.70 -5.66 -25.71
N ALA A 55 1.63 -4.87 -25.57
CA ALA A 55 1.15 -4.44 -24.26
C ALA A 55 0.55 -5.59 -23.44
N LEU A 56 0.19 -6.72 -24.07
CA LEU A 56 -0.22 -7.92 -23.35
C LEU A 56 0.95 -8.49 -22.53
N ASP A 57 2.15 -8.53 -23.08
CA ASP A 57 3.33 -9.03 -22.36
C ASP A 57 3.62 -8.14 -21.15
N VAL A 58 3.48 -6.82 -21.31
CA VAL A 58 3.60 -5.86 -20.20
C VAL A 58 2.57 -6.16 -19.10
N HIS A 59 1.31 -6.39 -19.48
CA HIS A 59 0.23 -6.72 -18.55
C HIS A 59 0.55 -8.02 -17.76
N LEU A 60 0.91 -9.08 -18.48
CA LEU A 60 1.20 -10.40 -17.91
C LEU A 60 2.44 -10.39 -17.01
N ILE A 61 3.56 -9.84 -17.47
CA ILE A 61 4.81 -9.76 -16.72
C ILE A 61 4.61 -8.92 -15.46
N THR A 62 4.00 -7.73 -15.61
CA THR A 62 3.74 -6.85 -14.46
C THR A 62 2.77 -7.51 -13.47
N GLY A 63 1.79 -8.29 -13.96
CA GLY A 63 0.84 -9.02 -13.12
C GLY A 63 1.53 -10.08 -12.28
N GLY A 64 2.46 -10.84 -12.87
CA GLY A 64 3.29 -11.80 -12.15
C GLY A 64 4.19 -11.14 -11.10
N ILE A 65 4.85 -10.02 -11.45
CA ILE A 65 5.67 -9.24 -10.51
C ILE A 65 4.83 -8.72 -9.34
N LEU A 66 3.62 -8.23 -9.62
CA LEU A 66 2.70 -7.72 -8.59
C LEU A 66 2.32 -8.77 -7.55
N VAL A 67 2.26 -10.06 -7.88
CA VAL A 67 2.04 -11.12 -6.87
C VAL A 67 3.14 -11.10 -5.82
N VAL A 68 4.41 -11.09 -6.25
CA VAL A 68 5.55 -11.06 -5.31
C VAL A 68 5.56 -9.76 -4.51
N VAL A 69 5.40 -8.62 -5.18
CA VAL A 69 5.45 -7.29 -4.55
C VAL A 69 4.30 -7.11 -3.55
N THR A 70 3.11 -7.64 -3.81
CA THR A 70 1.97 -7.53 -2.89
C THR A 70 2.14 -8.39 -1.65
N TRP A 71 2.82 -9.52 -1.74
CA TRP A 71 3.25 -10.27 -0.54
C TRP A 71 4.32 -9.53 0.26
N MET A 72 5.27 -8.86 -0.40
CA MET A 72 6.22 -7.97 0.31
C MET A 72 5.50 -6.81 1.01
N THR A 73 4.49 -6.23 0.37
CA THR A 73 3.59 -5.25 0.97
C THR A 73 2.86 -5.82 2.18
N GLY A 74 2.40 -7.07 2.12
CA GLY A 74 1.84 -7.81 3.25
C GLY A 74 2.80 -7.84 4.45
N VAL A 75 4.06 -8.19 4.22
CA VAL A 75 5.11 -8.20 5.27
C VAL A 75 5.36 -6.80 5.85
N CYS A 76 5.50 -5.79 4.99
CA CYS A 76 5.72 -4.41 5.42
C CYS A 76 4.52 -3.88 6.24
N GLY A 77 3.30 -4.12 5.76
CA GLY A 77 2.05 -3.74 6.41
C GLY A 77 1.83 -4.46 7.73
N LEU A 78 2.21 -5.74 7.82
CA LEU A 78 2.22 -6.49 9.08
C LEU A 78 3.18 -5.84 10.08
N ALA A 79 4.44 -5.63 9.70
CA ALA A 79 5.45 -5.06 10.59
C ALA A 79 5.06 -3.66 11.09
N LEU A 80 4.70 -2.74 10.18
CA LEU A 80 4.28 -1.39 10.54
C LEU A 80 2.94 -1.40 11.31
N GLY A 81 2.01 -2.27 10.93
CA GLY A 81 0.71 -2.38 11.57
C GLY A 81 0.79 -2.89 13.01
N VAL A 82 1.68 -3.84 13.30
CA VAL A 82 1.91 -4.33 14.67
C VAL A 82 2.60 -3.27 15.52
N VAL A 83 3.69 -2.67 15.03
CA VAL A 83 4.45 -1.64 15.77
C VAL A 83 3.62 -0.38 16.00
N GLY A 84 2.86 0.06 14.99
CA GLY A 84 2.00 1.24 15.04
C GLY A 84 0.58 0.98 15.56
N ARG A 85 0.22 -0.28 15.89
CA ARG A 85 -1.13 -0.72 16.29
C ARG A 85 -2.23 -0.38 15.27
N HIS A 86 -1.90 -0.42 13.99
CA HIS A 86 -2.81 -0.23 12.87
C HIS A 86 -3.26 -1.57 12.28
N TRP A 87 -4.12 -2.31 12.99
CA TRP A 87 -4.54 -3.65 12.57
C TRP A 87 -5.25 -3.70 11.21
N TRP A 88 -5.97 -2.63 10.84
CA TRP A 88 -6.55 -2.53 9.51
C TRP A 88 -5.49 -2.52 8.40
N LEU A 89 -4.29 -1.97 8.66
CA LEU A 89 -3.18 -1.96 7.70
C LEU A 89 -2.67 -3.37 7.46
N VAL A 90 -2.59 -4.18 8.52
CA VAL A 90 -2.25 -5.60 8.43
C VAL A 90 -3.26 -6.32 7.55
N ALA A 91 -4.54 -6.19 7.87
CA ALA A 91 -5.62 -6.83 7.13
C ALA A 91 -5.63 -6.41 5.65
N ALA A 92 -5.55 -5.11 5.36
CA ALA A 92 -5.55 -4.57 4.00
C ALA A 92 -4.34 -5.03 3.18
N SER A 93 -3.14 -5.04 3.79
CA SER A 93 -1.90 -5.42 3.09
C SER A 93 -1.85 -6.92 2.81
N VAL A 94 -2.32 -7.76 3.75
CA VAL A 94 -2.41 -9.22 3.56
C VAL A 94 -3.50 -9.56 2.54
N ALA A 95 -4.68 -8.92 2.64
CA ALA A 95 -5.75 -9.09 1.67
C ALA A 95 -5.30 -8.72 0.25
N LEU A 96 -4.50 -7.66 0.09
CA LEU A 96 -3.95 -7.28 -1.20
C LEU A 96 -3.14 -8.42 -1.84
N GLY A 97 -2.28 -9.12 -1.07
CA GLY A 97 -1.51 -10.26 -1.58
C GLY A 97 -2.38 -11.42 -2.06
N PHE A 98 -3.35 -11.84 -1.23
CA PHE A 98 -4.29 -12.91 -1.60
C PHE A 98 -5.15 -12.53 -2.81
N LEU A 99 -5.74 -11.34 -2.80
CA LEU A 99 -6.63 -10.89 -3.87
C LEU A 99 -5.88 -10.68 -5.19
N THR A 100 -4.61 -10.25 -5.15
CA THR A 100 -3.76 -10.15 -6.36
C THR A 100 -3.43 -11.54 -6.91
N THR A 101 -3.19 -12.52 -6.05
CA THR A 101 -3.00 -13.92 -6.48
C THR A 101 -4.27 -14.46 -7.14
N MET A 102 -5.44 -14.20 -6.53
CA MET A 102 -6.74 -14.54 -7.11
C MET A 102 -6.97 -13.82 -8.44
N GLN A 103 -6.54 -12.58 -8.56
CA GLN A 103 -6.66 -11.78 -9.77
C GLN A 103 -5.94 -12.41 -10.98
N VAL A 104 -4.76 -12.98 -10.76
CA VAL A 104 -4.02 -13.73 -11.79
C VAL A 104 -4.75 -15.01 -12.19
N ALA A 105 -5.33 -15.75 -11.23
CA ALA A 105 -6.14 -16.94 -11.52
C ALA A 105 -7.40 -16.60 -12.34
N LEU A 106 -8.10 -15.52 -11.98
CA LEU A 106 -9.29 -15.05 -12.71
C LEU A 106 -8.92 -14.57 -14.13
N GLY A 107 -7.78 -13.89 -14.27
CA GLY A 107 -7.29 -13.42 -15.58
C GLY A 107 -6.91 -14.58 -16.50
N SER A 108 -6.18 -15.56 -15.99
CA SER A 108 -5.77 -16.76 -16.76
C SER A 108 -6.94 -17.64 -17.18
N THR A 109 -8.01 -17.69 -16.36
CA THR A 109 -9.26 -18.40 -16.69
C THR A 109 -10.26 -17.55 -17.49
N ARG A 110 -9.90 -16.31 -17.84
CA ARG A 110 -10.72 -15.37 -18.63
C ARG A 110 -12.09 -15.05 -18.00
N LEU A 111 -12.21 -15.16 -16.67
CA LEU A 111 -13.41 -14.77 -15.93
C LEU A 111 -13.47 -13.24 -15.76
N LEU A 112 -13.58 -12.52 -16.87
CA LEU A 112 -13.45 -11.06 -16.94
C LEU A 112 -14.49 -10.31 -16.09
N VAL A 113 -15.69 -10.87 -15.95
CA VAL A 113 -16.77 -10.31 -15.11
C VAL A 113 -16.36 -10.16 -13.64
N LEU A 114 -15.45 -11.01 -13.16
CA LEU A 114 -14.88 -10.92 -11.80
C LEU A 114 -13.52 -10.23 -11.81
N HIS A 115 -12.68 -10.55 -12.80
CA HIS A 115 -11.33 -9.99 -12.92
C HIS A 115 -11.37 -8.46 -13.04
N VAL A 116 -12.20 -7.88 -13.91
CA VAL A 116 -12.18 -6.43 -14.15
C VAL A 116 -12.61 -5.65 -12.90
N PRO A 117 -13.75 -5.94 -12.24
CA PRO A 117 -14.14 -5.21 -11.04
C PRO A 117 -13.15 -5.38 -9.87
N LEU A 118 -12.64 -6.60 -9.65
CA LEU A 118 -11.63 -6.83 -8.64
C LEU A 118 -10.35 -6.04 -8.94
N GLY A 119 -9.94 -5.97 -10.19
CA GLY A 119 -8.77 -5.19 -10.63
C GLY A 119 -8.91 -3.71 -10.28
N VAL A 120 -10.06 -3.11 -10.57
CA VAL A 120 -10.35 -1.72 -10.20
C VAL A 120 -10.29 -1.51 -8.68
N ALA A 121 -10.89 -2.42 -7.91
CA ALA A 121 -10.82 -2.37 -6.44
C ALA A 121 -9.38 -2.49 -5.92
N LEU A 122 -8.55 -3.35 -6.52
CA LEU A 122 -7.15 -3.50 -6.12
C LEU A 122 -6.30 -2.28 -6.49
N VAL A 123 -6.56 -1.63 -7.63
CA VAL A 123 -5.92 -0.35 -7.97
C VAL A 123 -6.24 0.70 -6.91
N ALA A 124 -7.51 0.85 -6.53
CA ALA A 124 -7.92 1.80 -5.51
C ALA A 124 -7.27 1.48 -4.14
N LEU A 125 -7.25 0.21 -3.74
CA LEU A 125 -6.62 -0.24 -2.50
C LEU A 125 -5.10 0.01 -2.51
N ALA A 126 -4.42 -0.29 -3.61
CA ALA A 126 -2.98 -0.06 -3.75
C ALA A 126 -2.62 1.43 -3.67
N LEU A 127 -3.39 2.30 -4.34
CA LEU A 127 -3.25 3.75 -4.23
C LEU A 127 -3.49 4.23 -2.80
N TRP A 128 -4.55 3.75 -2.15
CA TRP A 128 -4.83 4.08 -0.75
C TRP A 128 -3.67 3.71 0.17
N LEU A 129 -3.16 2.48 0.04
CA LEU A 129 -2.02 1.98 0.82
C LEU A 129 -0.72 2.75 0.52
N ALA A 130 -0.52 3.22 -0.72
CA ALA A 130 0.63 4.05 -1.06
C ALA A 130 0.54 5.48 -0.49
N ILE A 131 -0.66 6.05 -0.41
CA ILE A 131 -0.91 7.42 0.07
C ILE A 131 -0.93 7.48 1.60
N TRP A 132 -1.56 6.51 2.26
CA TRP A 132 -1.78 6.53 3.70
C TRP A 132 -0.51 6.76 4.55
N PRO A 133 0.65 6.14 4.25
CA PRO A 133 1.91 6.36 4.98
C PRO A 133 2.40 7.82 4.99
N TRP A 134 1.89 8.66 4.10
CA TRP A 134 2.20 10.10 4.04
C TRP A 134 1.25 10.96 4.86
N THR A 135 0.19 10.39 5.43
CA THR A 135 -0.77 11.13 6.26
C THR A 135 -0.24 11.39 7.68
N ARG A 136 -0.96 12.20 8.46
CA ARG A 136 -0.66 12.40 9.88
C ARG A 136 -0.95 11.14 10.71
N GLY A 137 -1.97 10.37 10.33
CA GLY A 137 -2.37 9.14 11.02
C GLY A 137 -1.27 8.08 11.07
N ALA A 138 -0.47 7.97 10.00
CA ALA A 138 0.64 7.02 9.92
C ALA A 138 1.89 7.41 10.74
N ARG A 139 2.03 8.70 11.09
CA ARG A 139 3.18 9.23 11.84
C ARG A 139 3.00 9.15 13.36
N GLY A 140 1.84 8.70 13.83
CA GLY A 140 1.46 8.67 15.24
C GLY A 140 1.06 10.05 15.77
N VAL A 141 0.06 10.07 16.66
CA VAL A 141 -0.25 11.24 17.49
C VAL A 141 0.89 11.41 18.49
N ARG A 142 1.43 12.63 18.61
CA ARG A 142 2.23 13.03 19.77
C ARG A 142 1.28 12.92 20.97
N ARG A 143 1.34 11.81 21.70
CA ARG A 143 0.72 11.74 23.03
C ARG A 143 1.66 12.40 24.01
#